data_AF-A0A2E1Q2P6-F1
#
_entry.id   AF-A0A2E1Q2P6-F1
#
_cell.length_a   1.000
_cell.length_b   1.000
_cell.length_c   1.000
_cell.angle_alpha   90.00
_cell.angle_beta   90.00
_cell.angle_gamma   90.00
#
_symmetry.space_group_name_H-M   'P 1'
#
loop_
_entity.id
_entity.type
_entity.pdbx_description
1 polymer ?
#
loop_
_entity_poly.entity_id
_entity_poly.type
_entity_poly.pdbx_seq_one_letter_code
_entity_poly.pdbx_strand_id
1 'polypeptide(L)'
;MKKTLIALSTGLFSVSAMAQDMMGGVGDKGYYALGAALVLGLAALGGTTGQGKVGAAAMEGIARNPQSAKALNTPMILTLALIESLVVLSFLIAFFIQNKF
;
A
#
# COMPACT_ATOMS: atom_id res chain seq x y z
N MET A 1 -2.07 18.30 25.75
CA MET A 1 -2.19 17.08 24.91
C MET A 1 -3.63 16.64 24.72
N LYS A 2 -4.41 16.31 25.76
CA LYS A 2 -5.82 15.89 25.62
C LYS A 2 -6.73 16.90 24.90
N LYS A 3 -6.59 18.20 25.21
CA LYS A 3 -7.38 19.27 24.55
C LYS A 3 -7.01 19.48 23.08
N THR A 4 -5.73 19.29 22.73
CA THR A 4 -5.24 19.36 21.35
C THR A 4 -5.71 18.17 20.52
N LEU A 5 -5.75 16.97 21.12
CA LEU A 5 -6.31 15.77 20.51
C LEU A 5 -7.82 15.87 20.26
N ILE A 6 -8.56 16.46 21.21
CA ILE A 6 -10.01 16.69 21.05
C ILE A 6 -10.29 17.76 20.00
N ALA A 7 -9.52 18.84 19.96
CA ALA A 7 -9.67 19.89 18.94
C ALA A 7 -9.32 19.39 17.53
N LEU A 8 -8.33 18.49 17.41
CA LEU A 8 -7.96 17.88 16.14
C LEU A 8 -9.02 16.89 15.66
N SER A 9 -9.61 16.09 16.57
CA SER A 9 -10.68 15.17 16.20
C SER A 9 -11.96 15.89 15.80
N THR A 10 -12.40 16.91 16.54
CA THR A 10 -13.60 17.69 16.17
C THR A 10 -13.41 18.50 14.88
N GLY A 11 -12.20 18.99 14.62
CA GLY A 11 -11.84 19.60 13.34
C GLY A 11 -11.98 18.62 12.17
N LEU A 12 -11.52 17.39 12.31
CA LEU A 12 -11.64 16.35 11.29
C LEU A 12 -13.10 15.94 11.02
N PHE A 13 -13.94 15.83 12.06
CA PHE A 13 -15.37 15.53 11.88
C PHE A 13 -16.13 16.67 11.19
N SER A 14 -15.74 17.93 11.42
CA SER A 14 -16.37 19.10 10.81
C SER A 14 -16.09 19.20 9.30
N VAL A 15 -14.91 18.76 8.85
CA VAL A 15 -14.57 18.70 7.42
C VAL A 15 -15.38 17.62 6.69
N SER A 16 -15.64 16.47 7.32
CA SER A 16 -16.53 15.44 6.76
C SER A 16 -17.99 15.92 6.59
N ALA A 17 -18.50 16.73 7.52
CA ALA A 17 -19.86 17.28 7.42
C ALA A 17 -20.00 18.29 6.26
N MET A 18 -18.96 19.09 5.99
CA MET A 18 -18.93 20.05 4.87
C MET A 18 -18.61 19.39 3.52
N ALA A 19 -17.99 18.21 3.52
CA ALA A 19 -17.81 17.39 2.32
C ALA A 19 -19.08 16.60 1.94
N GLN A 20 -20.01 16.43 2.87
CA GLN A 20 -21.23 15.64 2.66
C GLN A 20 -22.19 16.31 1.66
N ASP A 21 -22.19 17.64 1.55
CA ASP A 21 -23.00 18.36 0.53
C ASP A 21 -22.48 18.16 -0.91
N MET A 22 -21.28 17.59 -1.10
CA MET A 22 -20.78 17.12 -2.41
C MET A 22 -20.99 15.61 -2.63
N MET A 23 -21.48 14.89 -1.60
CA MET A 23 -21.75 13.44 -1.68
C MET A 23 -22.96 13.11 -2.57
N GLY A 24 -23.78 14.10 -2.91
CA GLY A 24 -24.94 13.94 -3.81
C GLY A 24 -24.59 13.66 -5.28
N GLY A 25 -23.30 13.65 -5.67
CA GLY A 25 -22.86 13.49 -7.06
C GLY A 25 -21.90 12.32 -7.34
N VAL A 26 -21.42 11.61 -6.30
CA VAL A 26 -20.53 10.45 -6.48
C VAL A 26 -21.40 9.19 -6.57
N GLY A 27 -21.88 8.86 -7.76
CA GLY A 27 -22.59 7.61 -8.00
C GLY A 27 -21.73 6.39 -7.63
N ASP A 28 -22.34 5.21 -7.47
CA ASP A 28 -21.68 3.96 -7.03
C ASP A 28 -20.32 3.68 -7.68
N LYS A 29 -20.15 4.09 -8.95
CA LYS A 29 -18.89 4.00 -9.71
C LYS A 29 -17.73 4.77 -9.09
N GLY A 30 -17.97 5.94 -8.50
CA GLY A 30 -16.93 6.75 -7.86
C GLY A 30 -16.41 6.12 -6.57
N TYR A 31 -17.28 5.47 -5.79
CA TYR A 31 -16.85 4.71 -4.61
C TYR A 31 -16.04 3.46 -5.00
N TYR A 32 -16.43 2.76 -6.06
CA TYR A 32 -15.65 1.64 -6.56
C TYR A 32 -14.27 2.08 -7.09
N ALA A 33 -14.20 3.20 -7.82
CA ALA A 33 -12.92 3.74 -8.31
C ALA A 33 -11.99 4.14 -7.15
N LEU A 34 -12.53 4.79 -6.12
CA LEU A 34 -11.78 5.14 -4.91
C LEU A 34 -11.30 3.87 -4.16
N GLY A 35 -12.16 2.86 -4.03
CA GLY A 35 -11.82 1.58 -3.41
C GLY A 35 -10.69 0.85 -4.14
N ALA A 36 -10.74 0.80 -5.48
CA ALA A 36 -9.69 0.19 -6.29
C ALA A 36 -8.34 0.92 -6.14
N ALA A 37 -8.36 2.26 -6.17
CA ALA A 37 -7.16 3.07 -6.01
C ALA A 37 -6.53 2.91 -4.61
N LEU A 38 -7.35 2.87 -3.55
CA LEU A 38 -6.86 2.72 -2.18
C LEU A 38 -6.24 1.34 -1.93
N VAL A 39 -6.90 0.26 -2.36
CA VAL A 39 -6.37 -1.11 -2.19
C VAL A 39 -5.03 -1.26 -2.87
N LEU A 40 -4.93 -0.86 -4.15
CA LEU A 40 -3.69 -1.00 -4.91
C LEU A 40 -2.60 -0.05 -4.40
N GLY A 41 -2.95 1.19 -4.06
CA GLY A 41 -2.01 2.18 -3.55
C GLY A 41 -1.38 1.77 -2.22
N LEU A 42 -2.19 1.26 -1.27
CA LEU A 42 -1.68 0.77 0.01
C LEU A 42 -0.82 -0.49 -0.16
N ALA A 43 -1.22 -1.40 -1.04
CA ALA A 43 -0.42 -2.58 -1.36
C ALA A 43 0.93 -2.21 -1.98
N ALA A 44 0.95 -1.24 -2.91
CA ALA A 44 2.19 -0.75 -3.52
C ALA A 44 3.12 -0.10 -2.49
N LEU A 45 2.59 0.71 -1.58
CA LEU A 45 3.38 1.31 -0.50
C LEU A 45 4.00 0.25 0.42
N GLY A 46 3.24 -0.76 0.81
CA GLY A 46 3.73 -1.87 1.63
C GLY A 46 4.76 -2.73 0.89
N GLY A 47 4.45 -3.12 -0.35
CA GLY A 47 5.30 -3.95 -1.20
C GLY A 47 6.65 -3.33 -1.47
N THR A 48 6.66 -2.09 -1.97
CA THR A 48 7.91 -1.37 -2.29
C THR A 48 8.77 -1.12 -1.04
N THR A 49 8.16 -0.80 0.10
CA THR A 49 8.89 -0.64 1.37
C THR A 49 9.54 -1.95 1.83
N GLY A 50 8.85 -3.08 1.70
CA GLY A 50 9.38 -4.39 2.01
C GLY A 50 10.52 -4.80 1.09
N GLN A 51 10.30 -4.67 -0.23
CA GLN A 51 11.28 -5.02 -1.26
C GLN A 51 12.55 -4.18 -1.18
N GLY A 52 12.41 -2.86 -0.94
CA GLY A 52 13.56 -1.97 -0.78
C GLY A 52 14.47 -2.38 0.38
N LYS A 53 13.89 -2.82 1.51
CA LYS A 53 14.65 -3.34 2.65
C LYS A 53 15.37 -4.66 2.33
N VAL A 54 14.68 -5.58 1.64
CA VAL A 54 15.27 -6.85 1.21
C VAL A 54 16.44 -6.61 0.26
N GLY A 55 16.27 -5.73 -0.73
CA GLY A 55 17.32 -5.36 -1.68
C GLY A 55 18.52 -4.70 -0.99
N ALA A 56 18.28 -3.74 -0.08
CA ALA A 56 19.35 -3.09 0.67
C ALA A 56 20.15 -4.10 1.52
N ALA A 57 19.46 -4.97 2.28
CA ALA A 57 20.11 -5.99 3.09
C ALA A 57 20.91 -6.99 2.23
N ALA A 58 20.39 -7.36 1.06
CA ALA A 58 21.08 -8.23 0.12
C ALA A 58 22.36 -7.59 -0.43
N MET A 59 22.29 -6.32 -0.83
CA MET A 59 23.46 -5.59 -1.33
C MET A 59 24.51 -5.37 -0.25
N GLU A 60 24.11 -5.06 0.98
CA GLU A 60 25.03 -4.95 2.12
C GLU A 60 25.71 -6.29 2.43
N GLY A 61 24.97 -7.40 2.38
CA GLY A 61 25.50 -8.74 2.54
C GLY A 61 26.54 -9.11 1.47
N ILE A 62 26.24 -8.80 0.21
CA ILE A 62 27.16 -9.01 -0.93
C ILE A 62 28.39 -8.11 -0.82
N ALA A 63 28.22 -6.84 -0.45
CA ALA A 63 29.33 -5.91 -0.29
C ALA A 63 30.31 -6.36 0.81
N ARG A 64 29.80 -6.92 1.93
CA ARG A 64 30.63 -7.47 3.00
C ARG A 64 31.29 -8.80 2.63
N ASN A 65 30.57 -9.66 1.88
CA ASN A 65 31.04 -10.99 1.51
C ASN A 65 30.68 -11.31 0.05
N PRO A 66 31.51 -10.91 -0.94
CA PRO A 66 31.19 -11.06 -2.36
C PRO A 66 30.95 -12.51 -2.80
N GLN A 67 31.60 -13.46 -2.14
CA GLN A 67 31.43 -14.90 -2.41
C GLN A 67 30.03 -15.42 -2.05
N SER A 68 29.30 -14.72 -1.17
CA SER A 68 27.96 -15.12 -0.73
C SER A 68 26.84 -14.78 -1.73
N ALA A 69 27.14 -14.03 -2.80
CA ALA A 69 26.13 -13.55 -3.75
C ALA A 69 25.24 -14.67 -4.31
N LYS A 70 25.82 -15.83 -4.67
CA LYS A 70 25.03 -16.97 -5.17
C LYS A 70 24.14 -17.58 -4.09
N ALA A 71 24.63 -17.71 -2.87
CA ALA A 71 23.87 -18.27 -1.75
C ALA A 71 22.72 -17.34 -1.31
N LEU A 72 22.86 -16.04 -1.53
CA LEU A 72 21.88 -15.02 -1.12
C LEU A 72 20.73 -14.84 -2.12
N ASN A 73 20.95 -15.21 -3.40
CA ASN A 73 19.94 -15.06 -4.45
C ASN A 73 18.64 -15.82 -4.18
N THR A 74 18.73 -17.11 -3.83
CA THR A 74 17.55 -17.94 -3.57
C THR A 74 16.66 -17.40 -2.44
N PRO A 75 17.18 -17.13 -1.22
CA PRO A 75 16.34 -16.59 -0.15
C PRO A 75 15.84 -15.16 -0.44
N MET A 76 16.62 -14.36 -1.16
CA MET A 76 16.19 -13.02 -1.62
C MET A 76 14.99 -13.12 -2.55
N ILE A 77 15.08 -13.93 -3.62
CA ILE A 77 13.99 -14.11 -4.60
C ILE A 77 12.75 -14.68 -3.91
N LEU A 78 12.91 -15.66 -3.02
CA LEU A 78 11.78 -16.23 -2.27
C LEU A 78 11.06 -15.16 -1.46
N THR A 79 11.80 -14.30 -0.76
CA THR A 79 11.23 -13.23 0.05
C THR A 79 10.55 -12.18 -0.83
N LEU A 80 11.18 -11.78 -1.93
CA LEU A 80 10.58 -10.84 -2.90
C LEU A 80 9.30 -11.41 -3.52
N ALA A 81 9.28 -12.70 -3.85
CA ALA A 81 8.12 -13.38 -4.41
C ALA A 81 6.96 -13.44 -3.40
N LEU A 82 7.24 -13.68 -2.12
CA LEU A 82 6.22 -13.66 -1.07
C LEU A 82 5.62 -12.26 -0.88
N ILE A 83 6.46 -11.22 -0.92
CA ILE A 83 5.96 -9.83 -0.87
C ILE A 83 5.09 -9.54 -2.11
N GLU A 84 5.56 -9.90 -3.30
CA GLU A 84 4.80 -9.65 -4.53
C GLU A 84 3.50 -10.42 -4.61
N SER A 85 3.42 -11.62 -4.03
CA SER A 85 2.17 -12.40 -4.04
C SER A 85 1.00 -11.61 -3.43
N LEU A 86 1.26 -10.80 -2.41
CA LEU A 86 0.25 -9.95 -1.77
C LEU A 86 -0.10 -8.72 -2.62
N VAL A 87 0.88 -8.15 -3.32
CA VAL A 87 0.65 -7.01 -4.22
C VAL A 87 -0.14 -7.45 -5.45
N VAL A 88 0.19 -8.61 -6.03
CA VAL A 88 -0.56 -9.21 -7.15
C VAL A 88 -1.98 -9.58 -6.73
N LEU A 89 -2.18 -10.14 -5.53
CA LEU A 89 -3.52 -10.38 -5.01
C LEU A 89 -4.32 -9.08 -4.84
N SER A 90 -3.67 -8.02 -4.37
CA SER A 90 -4.30 -6.70 -4.24
C SER A 90 -4.65 -6.09 -5.60
N PHE A 91 -3.77 -6.26 -6.60
CA PHE A 91 -4.05 -5.91 -8.00
C PHE A 91 -5.25 -6.68 -8.55
N LEU A 92 -5.35 -7.99 -8.29
CA LEU A 92 -6.49 -8.80 -8.72
C LEU A 92 -7.80 -8.30 -8.11
N ILE A 93 -7.80 -7.94 -6.83
CA ILE A 93 -8.97 -7.35 -6.16
C ILE A 93 -9.32 -6.00 -6.78
N ALA A 94 -8.33 -5.12 -7.00
CA ALA A 94 -8.55 -3.84 -7.65
C ALA A 94 -9.12 -4.00 -9.08
N PHE A 95 -8.65 -4.99 -9.83
CA PHE A 95 -9.16 -5.32 -11.16
C PHE A 95 -10.62 -5.81 -11.14
N PHE A 96 -11.00 -6.64 -10.15
CA PHE A 96 -12.39 -7.05 -9.99
C PHE A 96 -13.30 -5.90 -9.56
N ILE A 97 -12.81 -4.97 -8.74
CA ILE A 97 -13.53 -3.74 -8.41
C ILE A 97 -13.67 -2.89 -9.69
N GLN A 98 -12.61 -2.83 -10.51
CA GLN A 98 -12.62 -2.12 -11.79
C GLN A 98 -13.69 -2.58 -12.75
N ASN A 99 -13.87 -3.89 -12.87
CA ASN A 99 -14.83 -4.47 -13.78
C ASN A 99 -16.31 -4.27 -13.36
N LYS A 100 -16.58 -3.63 -12.20
CA LYS A 100 -17.93 -3.36 -11.71
C LYS A 100 -18.46 -1.97 -12.07
N PHE A 101 -17.68 -1.11 -12.71
CA PHE A 101 -18.07 0.25 -13.11
C PHE A 101 -18.09 0.49 -14.61
#